data_AF-A0A6I3MPZ7-F1
#
_entry.id   AF-A0A6I3MPZ7-F1
#
_cell.length_a   1.000
_cell.length_b   1.000
_cell.length_c   1.000
_cell.angle_alpha   90.00
_cell.angle_beta   90.00
_cell.angle_gamma   90.00
#
_symmetry.space_group_name_H-M   'P 1'
#
loop_
_entity.id
_entity.type
_entity.pdbx_description
1 polymer ?
#
loop_
_entity_poly.entity_id
_entity_poly.type
_entity_poly.pdbx_seq_one_letter_code
_entity_poly.pdbx_strand_id
1 'polypeptide(L)'
;MAIIIEGRSKCKICGMTMSSKEDLIAFPRFTINEKDPLYFFYDRVFHKECFLNHSQKKNLIEKLIRDGYFDEYKNILDRLENEIK
;
A
#
# COMPACT_ATOMS: atom_id res chain seq x y z
N MET A 1 6.72 -1.44 10.67
CA MET A 1 5.53 -0.78 11.23
C MET A 1 5.46 0.59 10.58
N ALA A 2 4.52 0.80 9.66
CA ALA A 2 4.38 2.07 8.99
C ALA A 2 3.66 3.04 9.94
N ILE A 3 4.38 4.04 10.47
CA ILE A 3 3.82 5.08 11.36
C ILE A 3 3.48 6.30 10.51
N ILE A 4 2.32 6.87 10.76
CA ILE A 4 1.89 8.13 10.13
C ILE A 4 2.04 9.23 11.18
N ILE A 5 2.80 10.26 10.83
CA ILE A 5 2.86 11.49 11.60
C ILE A 5 1.96 12.49 10.88
N GLU A 6 0.80 12.78 11.46
CA GLU A 6 -0.19 13.67 10.85
C GLU A 6 0.45 15.02 10.47
N GLY A 7 0.14 15.48 9.25
CA GLY A 7 0.68 16.74 8.71
C GLY A 7 2.18 16.71 8.38
N ARG A 8 2.88 15.59 8.58
CA ARG A 8 4.32 15.45 8.25
C ARG A 8 4.61 14.29 7.31
N SER A 9 3.99 13.13 7.53
CA SER A 9 4.13 11.98 6.63
C SER A 9 3.54 12.33 5.27
N LYS A 10 4.31 12.10 4.20
CA LYS A 10 3.89 12.39 2.82
C LYS A 10 3.65 11.11 2.06
N CYS A 11 2.58 11.07 1.29
CA CYS A 11 2.36 10.02 0.31
C CYS A 11 3.46 10.10 -0.75
N LYS A 12 4.17 9.01 -0.98
CA LYS A 12 5.30 8.99 -1.93
C LYS A 12 4.85 8.98 -3.41
N ILE A 13 3.56 8.79 -3.66
CA ILE A 13 2.98 8.84 -5.01
C ILE A 13 2.62 10.28 -5.40
N CYS A 14 1.81 10.98 -4.58
CA CYS A 14 1.35 12.34 -4.91
C CYS A 14 2.16 13.47 -4.25
N GLY A 15 2.97 13.16 -3.22
CA GLY A 15 3.76 14.15 -2.48
C GLY A 15 2.99 14.94 -1.42
N MET A 16 1.67 14.79 -1.32
CA MET A 16 0.83 15.47 -0.33
C MET A 16 0.98 14.85 1.07
N THR A 17 0.77 15.67 2.10
CA THR A 17 0.74 15.20 3.50
C THR A 17 -0.46 14.30 3.74
N MET A 18 -0.28 13.26 4.53
CA MET A 18 -1.32 12.32 4.92
C MET A 18 -1.88 12.69 6.29
N SER A 19 -3.19 12.48 6.46
CA SER A 19 -3.93 12.66 7.70
C SER A 19 -4.70 11.38 8.04
N SER A 20 -4.84 11.07 9.33
CA SER A 20 -5.64 9.91 9.78
C SER A 20 -7.12 10.00 9.40
N LYS A 21 -7.60 11.18 9.00
CA LYS A 21 -8.96 11.43 8.52
C LYS A 21 -9.17 11.03 7.06
N GLU A 22 -8.10 10.73 6.33
CA GLU A 22 -8.15 10.29 4.94
C GLU A 22 -8.18 8.76 4.85
N ASP A 23 -8.64 8.22 3.71
CA ASP A 23 -8.52 6.80 3.43
C ASP A 23 -7.07 6.46 3.09
N LEU A 24 -6.40 5.78 4.02
CA LEU A 24 -5.00 5.40 3.90
C LEU A 24 -4.84 3.87 3.82
N ILE A 25 -3.79 3.44 3.13
CA ILE A 25 -3.39 2.04 3.05
C ILE A 25 -1.94 1.92 3.50
N ALA A 26 -1.69 1.03 4.46
CA ALA A 26 -0.37 0.73 4.98
C ALA A 26 0.08 -0.65 4.51
N PHE A 27 1.33 -0.76 4.10
CA PHE A 27 1.94 -2.02 3.71
C PHE A 27 3.02 -2.45 4.71
N PRO A 28 3.17 -3.76 4.95
CA PRO A 28 4.08 -4.26 5.95
C PRO A 28 5.51 -4.32 5.38
N ARG A 29 6.43 -4.87 6.18
CA ARG A 29 7.79 -5.20 5.75
C ARG A 29 7.81 -6.52 4.97
N PHE A 30 7.24 -6.52 3.77
CA PHE A 30 7.08 -7.74 2.97
C PHE A 30 8.32 -8.13 2.13
N THR A 31 9.35 -7.28 2.04
CA THR A 31 10.60 -7.58 1.33
C THR A 31 11.76 -6.74 1.88
N ILE A 32 12.94 -7.34 2.06
CA ILE A 32 14.16 -6.60 2.41
C ILE A 32 15.03 -6.30 1.18
N ASN A 33 14.63 -6.79 0.01
CA ASN A 33 15.39 -6.63 -1.23
C ASN A 33 15.12 -5.25 -1.84
N GLU A 34 16.06 -4.32 -1.70
CA GLU A 34 15.94 -2.97 -2.25
C GLU A 34 15.92 -2.93 -3.79
N LYS A 35 16.35 -4.01 -4.46
CA LYS A 35 16.29 -4.14 -5.92
C LYS A 35 14.93 -4.63 -6.42
N ASP A 36 14.04 -5.04 -5.53
CA ASP A 36 12.67 -5.41 -5.88
C ASP A 36 11.89 -4.14 -6.29
N PRO A 37 11.28 -4.08 -7.49
CA PRO A 37 10.44 -2.95 -7.88
C PRO A 37 9.32 -2.62 -6.88
N LEU A 38 8.86 -3.61 -6.13
CA LEU A 38 7.84 -3.46 -5.10
C LEU A 38 8.38 -2.92 -3.77
N TYR A 39 9.71 -2.81 -3.59
CA TYR A 39 10.33 -2.16 -2.43
C TYR A 39 9.86 -0.71 -2.26
N PHE A 40 9.36 -0.07 -3.33
CA PHE A 40 8.70 1.23 -3.24
C PHE A 40 7.56 1.27 -2.20
N PHE A 41 6.84 0.17 -1.99
CA PHE A 41 5.74 0.07 -1.02
C PHE A 41 6.17 -0.47 0.35
N TYR A 42 7.43 -0.89 0.50
CA TYR A 42 7.95 -1.47 1.73
C TYR A 42 7.79 -0.52 2.93
N ASP A 43 7.14 -1.00 4.00
CA ASP A 43 6.99 -0.33 5.29
C ASP A 43 6.45 1.12 5.19
N ARG A 44 5.49 1.34 4.29
CA ARG A 44 4.99 2.68 3.94
C ARG A 44 3.47 2.74 3.96
N VAL A 45 2.98 3.97 4.13
CA VAL A 45 1.57 4.33 4.00
C VAL A 45 1.39 5.24 2.79
N PHE A 46 0.27 5.05 2.10
CA PHE A 46 -0.15 5.85 0.95
C PHE A 46 -1.61 6.25 1.10
N HIS A 47 -2.00 7.31 0.40
CA HIS A 47 -3.42 7.52 0.10
C HIS A 47 -3.95 6.34 -0.69
N LYS A 48 -5.11 5.82 -0.28
CA LYS A 48 -5.72 4.64 -0.90
C LYS A 48 -5.95 4.85 -2.40
N GLU A 49 -6.45 6.01 -2.80
CA GLU A 49 -6.67 6.38 -4.20
C GLU A 49 -5.36 6.43 -5.01
N CYS A 50 -4.29 6.96 -4.43
CA CYS A 50 -2.98 6.98 -5.08
C CYS A 50 -2.47 5.57 -5.37
N PHE A 51 -2.64 4.65 -4.42
CA PHE A 51 -2.27 3.25 -4.62
C PHE A 51 -3.16 2.57 -5.67
N LEU A 52 -4.46 2.82 -5.63
CA LEU A 52 -5.45 2.31 -6.59
C LEU A 52 -5.16 2.73 -8.04
N ASN A 53 -4.57 3.90 -8.24
CA ASN A 53 -4.17 4.40 -9.56
C ASN A 53 -2.73 4.03 -9.95
N HIS A 54 -1.99 3.33 -9.08
CA HIS A 54 -0.60 2.99 -9.34
C HIS A 54 -0.47 1.76 -10.25
N SER A 55 0.46 1.82 -11.22
CA SER A 55 0.68 0.75 -12.22
C SER A 55 1.05 -0.60 -11.61
N GLN A 56 1.78 -0.60 -10.49
CA GLN A 56 2.21 -1.81 -9.78
C GLN A 56 1.19 -2.40 -8.79
N LYS A 57 -0.03 -1.84 -8.69
CA LYS A 57 -1.02 -2.28 -7.68
C LYS A 57 -1.29 -3.79 -7.73
N LYS A 58 -1.46 -4.33 -8.95
CA LYS A 58 -1.76 -5.75 -9.18
C LYS A 58 -0.60 -6.65 -8.75
N ASN A 59 0.62 -6.32 -9.19
CA ASN A 59 1.82 -7.07 -8.84
C ASN A 59 2.06 -7.09 -7.31
N LEU A 60 1.80 -5.97 -6.63
CA LEU A 60 1.91 -5.90 -5.17
C LEU A 60 0.90 -6.82 -4.50
N ILE A 61 -0.37 -6.76 -4.89
CA ILE A 61 -1.43 -7.60 -4.31
C ILE A 61 -1.12 -9.08 -4.51
N GLU A 62 -0.79 -9.49 -5.74
CA GLU A 62 -0.46 -10.89 -6.05
C GLU A 62 0.71 -11.38 -5.20
N LYS A 63 1.74 -10.55 -5.01
CA LYS A 63 2.87 -10.87 -4.11
C LYS A 63 2.41 -11.03 -2.67
N LEU A 64 1.63 -10.09 -2.13
CA LEU A 64 1.17 -10.14 -0.74
C LEU A 64 0.32 -11.38 -0.47
N ILE A 65 -0.58 -11.73 -1.39
CA ILE A 65 -1.39 -12.96 -1.30
C ILE A 65 -0.50 -14.19 -1.28
N ARG A 66 0.43 -14.29 -2.25
CA ARG A 66 1.37 -15.42 -2.34
C ARG A 66 2.23 -15.56 -1.09
N ASP A 67 2.63 -14.45 -0.50
CA ASP A 67 3.51 -14.42 0.67
C ASP A 67 2.73 -14.61 1.99
N GLY A 68 1.41 -14.87 1.93
CA GLY A 68 0.59 -15.24 3.08
C GLY A 68 -0.02 -14.06 3.85
N TYR A 69 0.02 -12.84 3.32
CA TYR A 69 -0.58 -11.67 3.95
C TYR A 69 -2.10 -11.57 3.71
N PHE A 70 -2.74 -12.62 3.19
CA PHE A 70 -4.14 -12.59 2.76
C PHE A 70 -5.10 -12.18 3.88
N ASP A 71 -5.01 -12.78 5.08
CA ASP A 71 -5.99 -12.52 6.15
C ASP A 71 -5.91 -11.09 6.72
N GLU A 72 -4.73 -10.49 6.75
CA GLU A 72 -4.52 -9.11 7.24
C GLU A 72 -5.06 -8.06 6.27
N TYR A 73 -5.01 -8.36 4.96
CA TYR A 73 -5.45 -7.42 3.93
C TYR A 73 -6.75 -7.82 3.23
N LYS A 74 -7.39 -8.94 3.57
CA LYS A 74 -8.58 -9.47 2.87
C LYS A 74 -9.65 -8.42 2.60
N ASN A 75 -10.01 -7.62 3.60
CA ASN A 75 -11.02 -6.56 3.45
C ASN A 75 -10.60 -5.41 2.51
N ILE A 76 -9.29 -5.20 2.35
CA ILE A 76 -8.71 -4.23 1.42
C ILE A 76 -8.58 -4.87 0.04
N LEU A 77 -8.04 -6.09 -0.04
CA LEU A 77 -7.84 -6.87 -1.26
C LEU A 77 -9.16 -7.17 -1.98
N ASP A 78 -10.19 -7.61 -1.25
CA ASP A 78 -11.52 -7.87 -1.80
C ASP A 78 -12.13 -6.59 -2.40
N ARG A 79 -11.89 -5.41 -1.80
CA ARG A 79 -12.34 -4.13 -2.36
C ARG A 79 -11.55 -3.74 -3.63
N LEU A 80 -10.26 -4.09 -3.69
CA LEU A 80 -9.42 -3.83 -4.86
C LEU A 80 -9.73 -4.77 -6.02
N GLU A 81 -10.08 -6.03 -5.76
CA GLU A 81 -10.46 -7.01 -6.79
C GLU A 81 -11.83 -6.71 -7.43
N ASN A 82 -12.77 -6.17 -6.66
CA ASN A 82 -14.10 -5.80 -7.16
C ASN A 82 -14.10 -4.54 -8.06
N GLU A 83 -13.04 -3.73 -8.06
CA GLU A 83 -12.86 -2.59 -8.97
C GLU A 83 -12.13 -2.96 -10.28
N ILE A 84 -11.63 -4.19 -10.40
CA ILE A 84 -10.90 -4.69 -11.59
C ILE A 84 -11.80 -5.58 -12.49
N LYS A 85 -13.02 -5.91 -12.03
CA LYS A 85 -14.07 -6.58 -12.83
C LYS A 85 -14.95 -5.57 -13.53
#